data_AF-A0A2N5X3T6-F1
#
_entry.id   AF-A0A2N5X3T6-F1
#
_cell.length_a   1.000
_cell.length_b   1.000
_cell.length_c   1.000
_cell.angle_alpha   90.00
_cell.angle_beta   90.00
_cell.angle_gamma   90.00
#
_symmetry.space_group_name_H-M   'P 1'
#
loop_
_entity.id
_entity.type
_entity.pdbx_description
1 polymer ?
#
loop_
_entity_poly.entity_id
_entity_poly.type
_entity_poly.pdbx_seq_one_letter_code
_entity_poly.pdbx_strand_id
1 'polypeptide(L)'
;MKKALVYSAIILLAACSAEPGSEKWCAAKKEQPKSEWSGSDVATYAKHCLIDGLEVGSDAWCEELAGKPKGEWTADEAASYAKHCVM
;
A
#
# COMPACT_ATOMS: atom_id res chain seq x y z
N MET A 1 29.93 -25.56 -4.72
CA MET A 1 29.38 -24.93 -3.49
C MET A 1 29.62 -23.41 -3.46
N LYS A 2 29.27 -22.69 -4.54
CA LYS A 2 29.40 -21.22 -4.62
C LYS A 2 28.09 -20.54 -5.04
N LYS A 3 27.22 -21.28 -5.75
CA LYS A 3 25.91 -20.81 -6.21
C LYS A 3 24.87 -20.72 -5.09
N ALA A 4 25.02 -21.48 -4.01
CA ALA A 4 24.07 -21.48 -2.89
C ALA A 4 24.10 -20.18 -2.06
N LEU A 5 25.25 -19.48 -2.00
CA LEU A 5 25.38 -18.24 -1.24
C LEU A 5 24.75 -17.03 -1.94
N VAL A 6 24.60 -17.06 -3.26
CA VAL A 6 24.04 -15.94 -4.03
C VAL A 6 22.51 -15.90 -3.95
N TYR A 7 21.84 -17.06 -3.78
CA TYR A 7 20.38 -17.12 -3.67
C TYR A 7 19.84 -16.64 -2.31
N SER A 8 20.64 -16.70 -1.25
CA SER A 8 20.17 -16.33 0.10
C SER A 8 20.18 -14.82 0.38
N ALA A 9 20.84 -14.01 -0.46
CA ALA A 9 20.99 -12.57 -0.24
C ALA A 9 19.81 -11.73 -0.76
N ILE A 10 18.89 -12.33 -1.53
CA ILE A 10 17.79 -11.59 -2.19
C ILE A 10 16.58 -11.37 -1.25
N ILE A 11 16.50 -12.09 -0.13
CA ILE A 11 15.29 -12.11 0.73
C ILE A 11 15.24 -10.92 1.73
N LEU A 12 16.31 -10.13 1.87
CA LEU A 12 16.40 -9.10 2.91
C LEU A 12 15.87 -7.69 2.52
N LEU A 13 15.37 -7.48 1.30
CA LEU A 13 14.93 -6.16 0.83
C LEU A 13 13.41 -5.90 0.92
N ALA A 14 12.60 -6.91 1.27
CA ALA A 14 11.14 -6.76 1.28
C ALA A 14 10.59 -5.95 2.47
N ALA A 15 11.40 -5.63 3.47
CA ALA A 15 10.94 -5.00 4.71
C ALA A 15 10.78 -3.46 4.65
N CYS A 16 11.08 -2.83 3.51
CA CYS A 16 10.95 -1.37 3.33
C CYS A 16 10.03 -0.99 2.15
N SER A 17 9.12 -1.88 1.75
CA SER A 17 8.09 -1.49 0.77
C SER A 17 7.07 -0.58 1.46
N ALA A 18 6.84 0.61 0.89
CA ALA A 18 5.77 1.49 1.33
C ALA A 18 4.42 0.76 1.30
N GLU A 19 3.53 1.09 2.24
CA GLU A 19 2.22 0.46 2.35
C GLU A 19 1.38 0.72 1.09
N PRO A 20 0.82 -0.30 0.43
CA PRO A 20 0.04 -0.10 -0.79
C PRO A 20 -1.07 0.94 -0.61
N GLY A 21 -1.13 1.91 -1.52
CA GLY A 21 -2.09 3.02 -1.46
C GLY A 21 -1.72 4.18 -0.55
N SER A 22 -0.61 4.11 0.21
CA SER A 22 -0.07 5.27 0.93
C SER A 22 0.60 6.26 -0.03
N GLU A 23 0.75 7.52 0.36
CA GLU A 23 1.38 8.57 -0.44
C GLU A 23 2.75 8.15 -0.99
N LYS A 24 3.62 7.59 -0.13
CA LYS A 24 4.95 7.11 -0.53
C LYS A 24 4.89 5.98 -1.54
N TRP A 25 3.92 5.08 -1.39
CA TRP A 25 3.70 4.00 -2.34
C TRP A 25 3.17 4.53 -3.67
N CYS A 26 2.22 5.45 -3.66
CA CYS A 26 1.69 6.10 -4.85
C CYS A 26 2.81 6.80 -5.64
N ALA A 27 3.66 7.57 -4.96
CA ALA A 27 4.81 8.24 -5.56
C ALA A 27 5.78 7.25 -6.21
N ALA A 28 6.20 6.22 -5.47
CA ALA A 28 7.10 5.19 -6.00
C ALA A 28 6.47 4.40 -7.17
N LYS A 29 5.17 4.10 -7.08
CA LYS A 29 4.46 3.32 -8.10
C LYS A 29 4.31 4.09 -9.40
N LYS A 30 4.11 5.40 -9.33
CA LYS A 30 4.04 6.31 -10.48
C LYS A 30 5.34 6.33 -11.30
N GLU A 31 6.49 6.17 -10.64
CA GLU A 31 7.81 6.10 -11.28
C GLU A 31 8.11 4.72 -11.87
N GLN A 32 7.43 3.67 -11.40
CA GLN A 32 7.64 2.31 -11.88
C GLN A 32 7.06 2.09 -13.29
N PRO A 33 7.77 1.39 -14.21
CA PRO A 33 7.23 1.03 -15.51
C PRO A 33 5.96 0.18 -15.40
N LYS A 34 4.91 0.59 -16.14
CA LYS A 34 3.58 -0.07 -16.11
C LYS A 34 3.59 -1.55 -16.50
N SER A 35 4.60 -2.01 -17.25
CA SER A 35 4.78 -3.42 -17.59
C SER A 35 5.11 -4.30 -16.38
N GLU A 36 5.58 -3.71 -15.29
CA GLU A 36 5.88 -4.40 -14.03
C GLU A 36 4.70 -4.40 -13.05
N TRP A 37 3.59 -3.74 -13.38
CA TRP A 37 2.44 -3.64 -12.48
C TRP A 37 1.68 -4.96 -12.46
N SER A 38 1.37 -5.43 -11.24
CA SER A 38 0.42 -6.51 -11.05
C SER A 38 -1.03 -6.01 -11.19
N GLY A 39 -1.99 -6.94 -11.36
CA GLY A 39 -3.41 -6.57 -11.38
C GLY A 39 -3.88 -5.91 -10.07
N SER A 40 -3.35 -6.36 -8.94
CA SER A 40 -3.62 -5.74 -7.63
C SER A 40 -3.07 -4.32 -7.55
N ASP A 41 -1.89 -4.06 -8.12
CA ASP A 41 -1.31 -2.72 -8.13
C ASP A 41 -2.18 -1.73 -8.89
N VAL A 42 -2.71 -2.13 -10.04
CA VAL A 42 -3.63 -1.30 -10.84
C VAL A 42 -4.87 -0.95 -10.03
N ALA A 43 -5.46 -1.94 -9.35
CA ALA A 43 -6.66 -1.72 -8.54
C ALA A 43 -6.39 -0.81 -7.34
N THR A 44 -5.30 -1.04 -6.61
CA THR A 44 -4.92 -0.22 -5.46
C THR A 44 -4.58 1.21 -5.88
N TYR A 45 -3.79 1.38 -6.94
CA TYR A 45 -3.42 2.70 -7.45
C TYR A 45 -4.65 3.48 -7.93
N ALA A 46 -5.59 2.81 -8.60
CA ALA A 46 -6.83 3.45 -9.04
C ALA A 46 -7.70 3.94 -7.87
N LYS A 47 -7.75 3.18 -6.76
CA LYS A 47 -8.56 3.51 -5.59
C LYS A 47 -7.93 4.60 -4.72
N HIS A 48 -6.61 4.57 -4.55
CA HIS A 48 -5.94 5.35 -3.51
C HIS A 48 -5.02 6.45 -4.02
N CYS A 49 -4.61 6.42 -5.30
CA CYS A 49 -3.52 7.29 -5.79
C CYS A 49 -3.92 8.22 -6.94
N LEU A 50 -5.11 8.09 -7.52
CA LEU A 50 -5.55 8.92 -8.64
C LEU A 50 -6.21 10.24 -8.21
N ILE A 51 -6.72 10.29 -6.99
CA ILE A 51 -7.42 11.43 -6.41
C ILE A 51 -6.69 11.78 -5.12
N ASP A 52 -6.21 13.01 -5.04
CA ASP A 52 -5.54 13.53 -3.86
C ASP A 52 -6.48 13.46 -2.65
N GLY A 53 -6.01 12.92 -1.53
CA GLY A 53 -6.79 12.71 -0.31
C GLY A 53 -7.50 11.37 -0.21
N LEU A 54 -7.33 10.46 -1.17
CA LEU A 54 -7.78 9.05 -1.04
C LEU A 54 -6.65 8.10 -0.65
N GLU A 55 -5.44 8.62 -0.47
CA GLU A 55 -4.30 7.84 -0.03
C GLU A 55 -4.58 7.26 1.35
N VAL A 56 -4.14 6.03 1.56
CA VAL A 56 -4.27 5.35 2.85
C VAL A 56 -3.58 6.18 3.93
N GLY A 57 -4.34 6.56 4.96
CA GLY A 57 -3.88 7.38 6.07
C GLY A 57 -4.00 8.90 5.87
N SER A 58 -4.54 9.37 4.74
CA SER A 58 -4.94 10.77 4.60
C SER A 58 -6.22 11.08 5.39
N ASP A 59 -6.44 12.35 5.74
CA ASP A 59 -7.61 12.77 6.54
C ASP A 59 -8.94 12.38 5.89
N ALA A 60 -9.09 12.62 4.57
CA ALA A 60 -10.32 12.30 3.86
C ALA A 60 -10.55 10.78 3.75
N TRP A 61 -9.50 9.98 3.54
CA TRP A 61 -9.61 8.52 3.60
C TRP A 61 -10.03 8.03 5.00
N CYS A 62 -9.44 8.61 6.05
CA CYS A 62 -9.81 8.29 7.43
C CYS A 62 -11.29 8.61 7.70
N GLU A 63 -11.77 9.78 7.29
CA GLU A 63 -13.18 10.17 7.47
C GLU A 63 -14.14 9.25 6.70
N GLU A 64 -13.83 8.94 5.44
CA GLU A 64 -14.63 8.03 4.62
C GLU A 64 -14.73 6.65 5.27
N LEU A 65 -13.59 6.08 5.65
CA LEU A 65 -13.56 4.75 6.24
C LEU A 65 -14.24 4.72 7.61
N ALA A 66 -14.06 5.78 8.42
CA ALA A 66 -14.75 5.94 9.70
C ALA A 66 -16.27 5.94 9.56
N GLY A 67 -16.79 6.54 8.49
CA GLY A 67 -18.21 6.54 8.13
C GLY A 67 -18.75 5.19 7.65
N LYS A 68 -17.89 4.30 7.14
CA LYS A 68 -18.26 2.95 6.70
C LYS A 68 -18.58 2.04 7.91
N PRO A 69 -19.65 1.20 7.86
CA PRO A 69 -19.91 0.22 8.91
C PRO A 69 -18.71 -0.69 9.16
N LYS A 70 -18.29 -0.86 10.41
CA LYS A 70 -17.08 -1.61 10.77
C LYS A 70 -17.10 -3.08 10.31
N GLY A 71 -18.29 -3.67 10.16
CA GLY A 71 -18.46 -5.02 9.62
C GLY A 71 -18.12 -5.16 8.13
N GLU A 72 -18.04 -4.05 7.40
CA GLU A 72 -17.64 -4.01 5.98
C GLU A 72 -16.16 -3.68 5.78
N TRP A 73 -15.42 -3.50 6.88
CA TRP A 73 -14.00 -3.24 6.82
C TRP A 73 -13.26 -4.51 6.42
N THR A 74 -12.32 -4.36 5.50
CA THR A 74 -11.31 -5.38 5.27
C THR A 74 -10.31 -5.40 6.44
N ALA A 75 -9.60 -6.51 6.61
CA ALA A 75 -8.57 -6.62 7.64
C ALA A 75 -7.44 -5.59 7.43
N ASP A 76 -7.08 -5.33 6.16
CA ASP A 76 -6.07 -4.34 5.79
C ASP A 76 -6.52 -2.92 6.11
N GLU A 77 -7.75 -2.55 5.73
CA GLU A 77 -8.34 -1.24 6.09
C GLU A 77 -8.35 -1.01 7.60
N ALA A 78 -8.75 -2.03 8.38
CA ALA A 78 -8.76 -1.94 9.85
C ALA A 78 -7.36 -1.73 10.42
N ALA A 79 -6.36 -2.46 9.90
CA ALA A 79 -4.97 -2.34 10.32
C ALA A 79 -4.40 -0.97 9.96
N SER A 80 -4.60 -0.50 8.73
CA SER A 80 -4.12 0.81 8.26
C SER A 80 -4.80 1.95 9.01
N TYR A 81 -6.12 1.89 9.24
CA TYR A 81 -6.83 2.89 10.02
C TYR A 81 -6.29 3.00 11.45
N ALA A 82 -6.03 1.86 12.10
CA ALA A 82 -5.45 1.85 13.45
C ALA A 82 -4.05 2.46 13.48
N LYS A 83 -3.25 2.31 12.41
CA LYS A 83 -1.89 2.88 12.31
C LYS A 83 -1.86 4.37 11.96
N HIS A 84 -2.84 4.85 11.20
CA HIS A 84 -2.74 6.17 10.56
C HIS A 84 -3.76 7.18 11.08
N CYS A 85 -4.93 6.72 11.51
CA CYS A 85 -6.07 7.59 11.83
C CYS A 85 -6.39 7.67 13.32
N VAL A 86 -5.85 6.74 14.13
CA VAL A 86 -6.13 6.65 15.58
C VAL A 86 -4.92 7.07 16.44
N MET A 87 -3.71 6.97 15.88
CA MET A 87 -2.45 7.25 16.59
C MET A 87 -2.11 8.74 16.59
#